data_AF-A0A512IQJ3-F1
#
_entry.id   AF-A0A512IQJ3-F1
#
_cell.length_a   1.000
_cell.length_b   1.000
_cell.length_c   1.000
_cell.angle_alpha   90.00
_cell.angle_beta   90.00
_cell.angle_gamma   90.00
#
_symmetry.space_group_name_H-M   'P 1'
#
loop_
_entity.id
_entity.type
_entity.pdbx_description
1 polymer ?
#
loop_
_entity_poly.entity_id
_entity_poly.type
_entity_poly.pdbx_seq_one_letter_code
_entity_poly.pdbx_strand_id
1 'polypeptide(L)'
;MAELKNKKSFLAYFESWSPFVLAATAFCTLIFFRVEITQDFVTYKLSLPQLYTAIFGWASVMTGFQFGVYSLIFSKTDGFISRISSTKALEKFMSYTKRAVTLGFALTIFGIPLLIINADMDGLSVIMYCIGTLYVSLFIYSFAATVRVAKLFAIMAKIKTKISLPA
;
A
#
# COMPACT_ATOMS: atom_id res chain seq x y z
N MET A 1 -19.45 -28.74 9.55
CA MET A 1 -18.59 -28.19 8.47
C MET A 1 -19.04 -26.84 7.90
N ALA A 2 -20.32 -26.42 8.06
CA ALA A 2 -20.80 -25.13 7.56
C ALA A 2 -20.25 -23.89 8.32
N GLU A 3 -20.02 -23.99 9.63
CA GLU A 3 -19.50 -22.86 10.43
C GLU A 3 -18.04 -22.47 10.11
N LEU A 4 -17.19 -23.46 9.79
CA LEU A 4 -15.81 -23.22 9.39
C LEU A 4 -15.70 -22.50 8.04
N LYS A 5 -16.70 -22.66 7.16
CA LYS A 5 -16.77 -21.97 5.86
C LYS A 5 -17.16 -20.50 6.06
N ASN A 6 -18.03 -20.22 7.03
CA ASN A 6 -18.51 -18.86 7.32
C ASN A 6 -17.42 -17.98 7.96
N LYS A 7 -16.64 -18.52 8.93
CA LYS A 7 -15.50 -17.79 9.52
C LYS A 7 -14.40 -17.43 8.52
N LYS A 8 -14.08 -18.33 7.57
CA LYS A 8 -13.07 -18.05 6.52
C LYS A 8 -13.55 -16.99 5.51
N SER A 9 -14.85 -16.92 5.25
CA SER A 9 -15.45 -15.88 4.42
C SER A 9 -15.36 -14.50 5.08
N PHE A 10 -15.73 -14.40 6.36
CA PHE A 10 -15.69 -13.16 7.12
C PHE A 10 -14.25 -12.62 7.28
N LEU A 11 -13.29 -13.48 7.61
CA LEU A 11 -11.87 -13.10 7.69
C LEU A 11 -11.32 -12.61 6.35
N ALA A 12 -11.68 -13.26 5.24
CA ALA A 12 -11.27 -12.83 3.91
C ALA A 12 -11.89 -11.48 3.50
N TYR A 13 -13.12 -11.21 3.93
CA TYR A 13 -13.78 -9.93 3.69
C TYR A 13 -13.16 -8.81 4.53
N PHE A 14 -12.93 -9.06 5.82
CA PHE A 14 -12.24 -8.12 6.72
C PHE A 14 -10.82 -7.84 6.23
N GLU A 15 -10.10 -8.89 5.81
CA GLU A 15 -8.80 -8.72 5.19
C GLU A 15 -8.93 -7.88 3.93
N SER A 16 -9.91 -8.08 3.04
CA SER A 16 -10.08 -7.22 1.85
C SER A 16 -10.23 -5.73 2.17
N TRP A 17 -11.03 -5.38 3.19
CA TRP A 17 -11.37 -4.00 3.56
C TRP A 17 -10.37 -3.32 4.48
N SER A 18 -9.47 -4.05 5.13
CA SER A 18 -8.52 -3.50 6.10
C SER A 18 -7.71 -2.27 5.64
N PRO A 19 -7.22 -2.13 4.39
CA PRO A 19 -6.39 -0.99 3.98
C PRO A 19 -7.24 0.28 3.87
N PHE A 20 -8.48 0.12 3.44
CA PHE A 20 -9.43 1.22 3.34
C PHE A 20 -9.84 1.69 4.73
N VAL A 21 -10.19 0.76 5.63
CA VAL A 21 -10.54 1.11 7.01
C VAL A 21 -9.38 1.81 7.70
N LEU A 22 -8.15 1.30 7.57
CA LEU A 22 -6.94 1.93 8.14
C LEU A 22 -6.73 3.35 7.60
N ALA A 23 -6.86 3.54 6.29
CA ALA A 23 -6.70 4.84 5.66
C ALA A 23 -7.80 5.83 6.09
N ALA A 24 -9.05 5.37 6.16
CA ALA A 24 -10.18 6.18 6.62
C ALA A 24 -10.03 6.58 8.09
N THR A 25 -9.64 5.65 8.95
CA THR A 25 -9.37 5.95 10.37
C THR A 25 -8.21 6.93 10.52
N ALA A 26 -7.16 6.79 9.73
CA ALA A 26 -6.03 7.72 9.76
C ALA A 26 -6.46 9.12 9.28
N PHE A 27 -7.23 9.20 8.21
CA PHE A 27 -7.78 10.47 7.72
C PHE A 27 -8.63 11.17 8.78
N CYS A 28 -9.59 10.46 9.39
CA CYS A 28 -10.45 11.03 10.43
C CYS A 28 -9.62 11.48 11.64
N THR A 29 -8.61 10.71 12.04
CA THR A 29 -7.74 11.06 13.18
C THR A 29 -6.95 12.33 12.89
N LEU A 30 -6.32 12.43 11.71
CA LEU A 30 -5.55 13.61 11.30
C LEU A 30 -6.43 14.87 11.21
N ILE A 31 -7.66 14.75 10.71
CA ILE A 31 -8.59 15.89 10.67
C ILE A 31 -9.06 16.31 12.06
N PHE A 32 -9.35 15.35 12.94
CA PHE A 32 -9.86 15.64 14.29
C PHE A 32 -8.80 16.30 15.17
N PHE A 33 -7.55 15.81 15.11
CA PHE A 33 -6.43 16.34 15.90
C PHE A 33 -5.59 17.36 15.14
N ARG A 34 -6.20 18.12 14.22
CA ARG A 34 -5.44 19.02 13.35
C ARG A 34 -4.62 20.05 14.13
N VAL A 35 -5.21 20.58 15.22
CA VAL A 35 -4.63 21.69 15.97
C VAL A 35 -3.39 21.21 16.71
N GLU A 36 -3.53 20.09 17.41
CA GLU A 36 -2.46 19.44 18.15
C GLU A 36 -1.31 19.04 17.21
N ILE A 37 -1.63 18.42 16.06
CA ILE A 37 -0.62 18.04 15.07
C ILE A 37 0.12 19.25 14.52
N THR A 38 -0.59 20.34 14.16
CA THR A 38 0.09 21.56 13.68
C THR A 38 0.99 22.18 14.75
N GLN A 39 0.53 22.21 16.00
CA GLN A 39 1.32 22.72 17.12
C GLN A 39 2.56 21.87 17.37
N ASP A 40 2.46 20.54 17.31
CA ASP A 40 3.60 19.64 17.44
C ASP A 40 4.61 19.83 16.31
N PHE A 41 4.15 19.98 15.07
CA PHE A 41 5.04 20.26 13.94
C PHE A 41 5.84 21.55 14.13
N VAL A 42 5.20 22.61 14.61
CA VAL A 42 5.87 23.90 14.89
C VAL A 42 6.80 23.77 16.10
N THR A 43 6.34 23.15 17.18
CA THR A 43 7.08 23.04 18.45
C THR A 43 8.33 22.18 18.31
N TYR A 44 8.21 21.02 17.64
CA TYR A 44 9.32 20.09 17.43
C TYR A 44 10.09 20.35 16.13
N LYS A 45 9.76 21.43 15.40
CA LYS A 45 10.37 21.79 14.11
C LYS A 45 10.38 20.63 13.11
N LEU A 46 9.27 19.88 13.05
CA LEU A 46 9.11 18.79 12.11
C LEU A 46 8.93 19.35 10.70
N SER A 47 9.66 18.79 9.74
CA SER A 47 9.63 19.26 8.36
C SER A 47 8.56 18.51 7.56
N LEU A 48 7.50 19.22 7.17
CA LEU A 48 6.47 18.71 6.26
C LEU A 48 7.05 18.32 4.88
N PRO A 49 7.98 19.09 4.29
CA PRO A 49 8.67 18.71 3.05
C PRO A 49 9.45 17.39 3.17
N GLN A 50 10.11 17.14 4.32
CA GLN A 50 10.79 15.87 4.56
C GLN A 50 9.80 14.70 4.63
N LEU A 51 8.64 14.88 5.26
CA LEU A 51 7.58 13.88 5.29
C LEU A 51 7.10 13.54 3.87
N TYR A 52 6.80 14.55 3.05
CA TYR A 52 6.37 14.34 1.67
C TYR A 52 7.45 13.66 0.83
N THR A 53 8.71 14.02 1.04
CA THR A 53 9.86 13.43 0.35
C THR A 53 10.02 11.95 0.72
N ALA A 54 9.88 11.62 2.00
CA ALA A 54 9.94 10.24 2.48
C ALA A 54 8.81 9.39 1.89
N ILE A 55 7.58 9.90 1.88
CA ILE A 55 6.42 9.21 1.30
C ILE A 55 6.62 9.01 -0.21
N PHE A 56 7.05 10.05 -0.93
CA PHE A 56 7.30 9.98 -2.37
C PHE A 56 8.41 8.98 -2.72
N GLY A 57 9.51 8.99 -1.97
CA GLY A 57 10.63 8.07 -2.15
C GLY A 57 10.20 6.62 -1.91
N TRP A 58 9.46 6.36 -0.82
CA TRP A 58 8.89 5.05 -0.55
C TRP A 58 7.95 4.60 -1.68
N ALA A 59 7.05 5.47 -2.13
CA ALA A 59 6.07 5.15 -3.18
C ALA A 59 6.77 4.77 -4.49
N SER A 60 7.80 5.52 -4.88
CA SER A 60 8.57 5.28 -6.11
C SER A 60 9.27 3.92 -6.07
N VAL A 61 9.96 3.61 -4.97
CA VAL A 61 10.68 2.33 -4.79
C VAL A 61 9.70 1.16 -4.77
N MET A 62 8.63 1.24 -3.98
CA MET A 62 7.68 0.13 -3.84
C MET A 62 6.87 -0.11 -5.11
N THR A 63 6.51 0.94 -5.85
CA THR A 63 5.82 0.80 -7.14
C THR A 63 6.73 0.07 -8.15
N GLY A 64 7.99 0.48 -8.25
CA GLY A 64 8.97 -0.17 -9.13
C GLY A 64 9.19 -1.64 -8.75
N PHE A 65 9.35 -1.93 -7.46
CA PHE A 65 9.48 -3.30 -6.96
C PHE A 65 8.26 -4.17 -7.31
N GLN A 66 7.05 -3.70 -7.02
CA GLN A 66 5.81 -4.45 -7.29
C GLN A 66 5.58 -4.66 -8.78
N PHE A 67 5.88 -3.66 -9.61
CA PHE A 67 5.83 -3.79 -11.05
C PHE A 67 6.83 -4.83 -11.56
N GLY A 68 8.04 -4.87 -11.00
CA GLY A 68 9.04 -5.89 -11.30
C GLY A 68 8.57 -7.30 -10.94
N VAL A 69 8.00 -7.48 -9.74
CA VAL A 69 7.42 -8.77 -9.31
C VAL A 69 6.26 -9.19 -10.23
N TYR A 70 5.37 -8.26 -10.55
CA TYR A 70 4.27 -8.48 -11.48
C TYR A 70 4.78 -8.95 -12.86
N SER A 71 5.77 -8.26 -13.40
CA SER A 71 6.35 -8.55 -14.71
C SER A 71 7.07 -9.90 -14.72
N LEU A 72 7.81 -10.24 -13.66
CA LEU A 72 8.49 -11.53 -13.54
C LEU A 72 7.49 -12.70 -13.52
N ILE A 73 6.37 -12.54 -12.80
CA ILE A 73 5.33 -13.56 -12.72
C ILE A 73 4.58 -13.68 -14.04
N PHE A 74 4.29 -12.55 -14.70
CA PHE A 74 3.60 -12.53 -15.99
C PHE A 74 4.44 -13.14 -17.12
N SER A 75 5.74 -12.84 -17.16
CA SER A 75 6.64 -13.31 -18.22
C SER A 75 7.06 -14.79 -18.06
N LYS A 76 6.86 -15.40 -16.88
CA LYS A 76 7.15 -16.83 -16.68
C LYS A 76 6.01 -17.70 -17.19
N THR A 77 6.19 -18.28 -18.37
CA THR A 77 5.24 -19.24 -18.98
C THR A 77 5.40 -20.68 -18.45
N ASP A 78 6.51 -20.97 -17.77
CA ASP A 78 6.92 -22.34 -17.45
C ASP A 78 7.10 -22.57 -15.93
N GLY A 79 7.08 -23.85 -15.52
CA GLY A 79 7.40 -24.28 -14.15
C GLY A 79 6.27 -24.03 -13.12
N PHE A 80 6.66 -23.70 -11.88
CA PHE A 80 5.72 -23.52 -10.76
C PHE A 80 4.66 -22.45 -11.04
N ILE A 81 5.04 -21.32 -11.64
CA ILE A 81 4.14 -20.21 -11.97
C ILE A 81 3.05 -20.66 -12.96
N SER A 82 3.42 -21.41 -13.99
CA SER A 82 2.48 -22.01 -14.96
C SER A 82 1.47 -22.92 -14.28
N ARG A 83 1.91 -23.75 -13.32
CA ARG A 83 1.04 -24.66 -12.57
C ARG A 83 0.07 -23.97 -11.62
N ILE A 84 0.42 -22.79 -11.10
CA ILE A 84 -0.46 -22.01 -10.23
C ILE A 84 -1.24 -20.92 -10.98
N SER A 85 -0.99 -20.76 -12.29
CA SER A 85 -1.57 -19.71 -13.13
C SER A 85 -3.10 -19.72 -13.16
N SER A 86 -3.69 -20.90 -13.14
CA SER A 86 -5.14 -21.13 -13.13
C SER A 86 -5.77 -21.15 -11.74
N THR A 87 -4.99 -20.84 -10.69
CA THR A 87 -5.51 -20.85 -9.32
C THR A 87 -6.07 -19.49 -8.93
N LYS A 88 -7.22 -19.51 -8.22
CA LYS A 88 -7.84 -18.30 -7.62
C LYS A 88 -6.91 -17.54 -6.67
N ALA A 89 -5.87 -18.19 -6.16
CA ALA A 89 -4.88 -17.56 -5.29
C ALA A 89 -3.94 -16.64 -6.08
N LEU A 90 -3.46 -17.08 -7.25
CA LEU A 90 -2.62 -16.24 -8.11
C LEU A 90 -3.43 -15.10 -8.72
N GLU A 91 -4.66 -15.34 -9.17
CA GLU A 91 -5.55 -14.28 -9.66
C GLU A 91 -5.75 -13.15 -8.63
N LYS A 92 -6.01 -13.52 -7.37
CA LYS A 92 -6.14 -12.56 -6.26
C LYS A 92 -4.83 -11.83 -5.99
N PHE A 93 -3.71 -12.54 -5.99
CA PHE A 93 -2.40 -11.91 -5.83
C PHE A 93 -2.14 -10.88 -6.94
N MET A 94 -2.36 -11.24 -8.20
CA MET A 94 -2.18 -10.34 -9.35
C MET A 94 -3.11 -9.13 -9.29
N SER A 95 -4.37 -9.33 -8.89
CA SER A 95 -5.33 -8.24 -8.69
C SER A 95 -4.89 -7.27 -7.60
N TYR A 96 -4.42 -7.78 -6.45
CA TYR A 96 -3.93 -6.94 -5.37
C TYR A 96 -2.62 -6.23 -5.72
N THR A 97 -1.70 -6.90 -6.42
CA THR A 97 -0.46 -6.30 -6.92
C THR A 97 -0.76 -5.17 -7.89
N LYS A 98 -1.67 -5.39 -8.86
CA LYS A 98 -2.09 -4.33 -9.79
C LYS A 98 -2.67 -3.12 -9.05
N ARG A 99 -3.54 -3.35 -8.06
CA ARG A 99 -4.12 -2.28 -7.24
C ARG A 99 -3.04 -1.53 -6.44
N ALA A 100 -2.08 -2.24 -5.84
CA ALA A 100 -1.00 -1.61 -5.09
C ALA A 100 -0.08 -0.77 -6.00
N VAL A 101 0.25 -1.25 -7.19
CA VAL A 101 1.00 -0.49 -8.21
C VAL A 101 0.25 0.76 -8.63
N THR A 102 -1.06 0.65 -8.92
CA THR A 102 -1.87 1.83 -9.28
C THR A 102 -1.95 2.84 -8.14
N LEU A 103 -2.07 2.40 -6.89
CA LEU A 103 -2.07 3.29 -5.72
C LEU A 103 -0.71 3.96 -5.51
N GLY A 104 0.39 3.21 -5.65
CA GLY A 104 1.75 3.76 -5.57
C GLY A 104 2.00 4.80 -6.65
N PHE A 105 1.55 4.55 -7.88
CA PHE A 105 1.64 5.51 -8.99
C PHE A 105 0.75 6.75 -8.79
N ALA A 106 -0.48 6.58 -8.29
CA ALA A 106 -1.31 7.72 -7.91
C ALA A 106 -0.62 8.56 -6.84
N LEU A 107 -0.06 7.90 -5.82
CA LEU A 107 0.66 8.57 -4.73
C LEU A 107 1.88 9.35 -5.25
N THR A 108 2.66 8.83 -6.19
CA THR A 108 3.78 9.60 -6.77
C THR A 108 3.30 10.81 -7.56
N ILE A 109 2.25 10.68 -8.40
CA ILE A 109 1.67 11.81 -9.14
C ILE A 109 1.16 12.89 -8.19
N PHE A 110 0.41 12.52 -7.15
CA PHE A 110 -0.09 13.46 -6.15
C PHE A 110 1.03 14.06 -5.29
N GLY A 111 2.13 13.34 -5.09
CA GLY A 111 3.27 13.81 -4.31
C GLY A 111 4.07 14.91 -5.01
N ILE A 112 4.15 14.92 -6.34
CA ILE A 112 4.93 15.92 -7.10
C ILE A 112 4.46 17.35 -6.80
N PRO A 113 3.17 17.72 -6.96
CA PRO A 113 2.70 19.06 -6.62
C PRO A 113 2.96 19.44 -5.17
N LEU A 114 2.78 18.51 -4.23
CA LEU A 114 2.98 18.76 -2.80
C LEU A 114 4.44 19.03 -2.44
N LEU A 115 5.38 18.37 -3.12
CA LEU A 115 6.81 18.63 -2.97
C LEU A 115 7.21 19.99 -3.55
N ILE A 116 6.60 20.40 -4.67
CA ILE A 116 6.90 21.68 -5.33
C ILE A 116 6.39 22.86 -4.51
N ILE A 117 5.17 22.77 -3.97
CA ILE A 117 4.54 23.85 -3.21
C ILE A 117 5.31 24.15 -1.92
N ASN A 118 6.04 23.16 -1.37
CA ASN A 118 6.91 23.32 -0.21
C ASN A 118 6.22 24.07 0.95
N ALA A 119 4.98 23.70 1.24
CA ALA A 119 4.20 24.34 2.27
C ALA A 119 4.80 24.00 3.65
N ASP A 120 5.06 25.03 4.46
CA ASP A 120 5.39 24.85 5.86
C ASP A 120 4.10 24.77 6.70
N MET A 121 4.18 24.18 7.89
CA MET A 121 3.04 24.09 8.80
C MET A 121 2.69 25.44 9.44
N ASP A 122 3.60 26.42 9.37
CA ASP A 122 3.36 27.78 9.82
C ASP A 122 2.49 28.55 8.81
N GLY A 123 1.30 28.98 9.23
CA GLY A 123 0.34 29.68 8.36
C GLY A 123 -0.38 28.80 7.32
N LEU A 124 -0.34 27.47 7.47
CA LEU A 124 -0.95 26.55 6.51
C LEU A 124 -2.47 26.75 6.41
N SER A 125 -2.97 26.95 5.19
CA SER A 125 -4.42 27.04 4.96
C SER A 125 -5.11 25.71 5.26
N VAL A 126 -6.36 25.79 5.74
CA VAL A 126 -7.19 24.59 6.03
C VAL A 126 -7.28 23.65 4.82
N ILE A 127 -7.34 24.22 3.62
CA ILE A 127 -7.38 23.47 2.35
C ILE A 127 -6.09 22.68 2.14
N MET A 128 -4.92 23.31 2.32
CA MET A 128 -3.64 22.62 2.18
C MET A 128 -3.45 21.53 3.25
N TYR A 129 -3.92 21.76 4.48
CA TYR A 129 -3.92 20.73 5.52
C TYR A 129 -4.77 19.52 5.11
N CYS A 130 -5.97 19.75 4.57
CA CYS A 130 -6.84 18.68 4.08
C CYS A 130 -6.19 17.89 2.92
N ILE A 131 -5.53 18.57 1.98
CA ILE A 131 -4.82 17.91 0.88
C ILE A 131 -3.64 17.08 1.41
N GLY A 132 -2.84 17.62 2.33
CA GLY A 132 -1.74 16.90 2.97
C GLY A 132 -2.22 15.68 3.76
N THR A 133 -3.33 15.82 4.49
CA THR A 133 -3.97 14.74 5.24
C THR A 133 -4.51 13.65 4.31
N LEU A 134 -5.13 14.03 3.19
CA LEU A 134 -5.57 13.09 2.16
C LEU A 134 -4.38 12.33 1.57
N TYR A 135 -3.26 13.02 1.32
CA TYR A 135 -2.03 12.41 0.81
C TYR A 135 -1.43 11.39 1.80
N VAL A 136 -1.35 11.72 3.09
CA VAL A 136 -0.89 10.79 4.13
C VAL A 136 -1.84 9.60 4.28
N SER A 137 -3.16 9.81 4.22
CA SER A 137 -4.14 8.73 4.23
C SER A 137 -4.00 7.81 3.01
N LEU A 138 -3.79 8.38 1.82
CA LEU A 138 -3.52 7.62 0.59
C LEU A 138 -2.23 6.81 0.71
N PHE A 139 -1.19 7.37 1.36
CA PHE A 139 0.03 6.64 1.69
C PHE A 139 -0.26 5.42 2.58
N ILE A 140 -1.00 5.59 3.68
CA ILE A 140 -1.36 4.49 4.59
C ILE A 140 -2.15 3.40 3.85
N TYR A 141 -3.05 3.80 2.96
CA TYR A 141 -3.79 2.88 2.10
C TYR A 141 -2.84 2.07 1.19
N SER A 142 -1.94 2.76 0.49
CA SER A 142 -0.96 2.15 -0.40
C SER A 142 0.00 1.22 0.36
N PHE A 143 0.44 1.64 1.54
CA PHE A 143 1.30 0.86 2.43
C PHE A 143 0.61 -0.43 2.88
N ALA A 144 -0.61 -0.36 3.39
CA ALA A 144 -1.37 -1.53 3.82
C ALA A 144 -1.68 -2.48 2.65
N ALA A 145 -1.98 -1.96 1.47
CA ALA A 145 -2.14 -2.77 0.25
C ALA A 145 -0.83 -3.50 -0.12
N THR A 146 0.30 -2.81 0.01
CA THR A 146 1.64 -3.36 -0.25
C THR A 146 2.01 -4.46 0.73
N VAL A 147 1.77 -4.26 2.02
CA VAL A 147 1.98 -5.29 3.07
C VAL A 147 1.16 -6.54 2.78
N ARG A 148 -0.09 -6.39 2.30
CA ARG A 148 -0.90 -7.54 1.87
C ARG A 148 -0.25 -8.31 0.73
N VAL A 149 0.20 -7.61 -0.31
CA VAL A 149 0.87 -8.24 -1.46
C VAL A 149 2.10 -9.01 -0.97
N ALA A 150 2.91 -8.41 -0.10
CA ALA A 150 4.09 -9.05 0.48
C ALA A 150 3.73 -10.31 1.29
N LYS A 151 2.67 -10.25 2.10
CA LYS A 151 2.19 -11.41 2.88
C LYS A 151 1.75 -12.56 1.96
N LEU A 152 0.98 -12.26 0.92
CA LEU A 152 0.54 -13.28 -0.05
C LEU A 152 1.72 -13.87 -0.83
N PHE A 153 2.66 -13.03 -1.24
CA PHE A 153 3.90 -13.48 -1.87
C PHE A 153 4.70 -14.42 -0.96
N ALA A 154 4.88 -14.06 0.31
CA ALA A 154 5.57 -14.89 1.29
C ALA A 154 4.89 -16.25 1.53
N ILE A 155 3.55 -16.29 1.52
CA ILE A 155 2.79 -17.54 1.63
C ILE A 155 3.01 -18.42 0.39
N MET A 156 2.96 -17.85 -0.82
CA MET A 156 3.23 -18.60 -2.06
C MET A 156 4.67 -19.10 -2.11
N ALA A 157 5.64 -18.30 -1.69
CA ALA A 157 7.06 -18.67 -1.67
C ALA A 157 7.39 -19.79 -0.68
N LYS A 158 6.61 -19.94 0.41
CA LYS A 158 6.81 -21.02 1.40
C LYS A 158 6.40 -22.41 0.89
N ILE A 159 5.69 -22.51 -0.23
CA ILE A 159 5.28 -23.79 -0.80
C ILE A 159 6.52 -24.49 -1.36
N LYS A 160 7.14 -25.38 -0.57
CA LYS A 160 8.26 -26.21 -1.01
C LYS A 160 7.85 -27.04 -2.23
N THR A 161 8.41 -26.76 -3.39
CA THR A 161 8.37 -27.65 -4.54
C THR A 161 9.20 -28.89 -4.22
N LYS A 162 8.53 -29.97 -3.80
CA LYS A 162 9.12 -31.30 -3.65
C LYS A 162 9.22 -31.98 -5.02
N ILE A 163 10.01 -31.41 -5.93
CA ILE A 163 10.40 -32.05 -7.18
C ILE A 163 11.89 -31.74 -7.37
N SER A 164 12.73 -32.69 -6.99
CA SER A 164 14.12 -32.75 -7.43
C SER A 164 14.13 -32.92 -8.94
N LEU A 165 14.75 -31.98 -9.66
CA LEU A 165 15.09 -32.19 -11.06
C LEU A 165 16.15 -33.30 -11.12
N PRO A 166 16.02 -34.33 -11.98
CA PRO A 166 17.16 -35.17 -12.30
C PRO A 166 18.25 -34.28 -12.90
N ALA A 167 19.47 -34.43 -12.36
CA ALA A 167 20.68 -33.76 -12.81
C ALA A 167 21.06 -34.16 -14.24
#